data_AF-A0A1D2MF44-F1
#
_entry.id   AF-A0A1D2MF44-F1
#
_cell.length_a   1.000
_cell.length_b   1.000
_cell.length_c   1.000
_cell.angle_alpha   90.00
_cell.angle_beta   90.00
_cell.angle_gamma   90.00
#
_symmetry.space_group_name_H-M   'P 1'
#
loop_
_entity.id
_entity.type
_entity.pdbx_description
1 polymer ?
#
loop_
_entity_poly.entity_id
_entity_poly.type
_entity_poly.pdbx_seq_one_letter_code
_entity_poly.pdbx_strand_id
1 'polypeptide(L)'
;MIYHSLPLSIALVIVNQFTIQVSGHGRLLEPPNRSSLFRCQEFSHLEPPENWDDNALYCGGKLHQHEVNDGKCGVCGDPYDAPIPRANEDGGELYRGIIVRGYRSGDIIPVEVELTTSHKGYFQFRLCAKDDTSSHLDQSCFDEHLLQLADGSGTNYRIPIRGGYYYAEYNLTLPKGVTCQHCVLQWHYEAGNDWNDCMDGSGGLGCGRQENFRGCSDITIFPEDTKAVDRNPNSRFRPGLELSVRVSSHGRLLEPPNRSSIWRCKEFSHLQPPKNWNDNELFCGGRLHQIEVNGGKCGVCGDPYDAPIPRANEDGGELYKGIIVRAYKSGDVIPIEIQLTTSHWGYFQFRLCAKDDQASHLDQACFDEHLLELADGSGTNFPIPVNSVEFYAEYNLTLPKGVTCKHCVLQWHYNTGNHWGICEDGTGANGCGPQENFRACSDIMIMPQDTEFIDRNPNSKFESGEGDEKAWEYDRNALRRCNSTEIVWSEL
;
A
#
# COMPACT_ATOMS: atom_id res chain seq x y z
N MET A 1 -48.18 -47.89 -35.25
CA MET A 1 -47.16 -47.84 -34.17
C MET A 1 -46.69 -46.41 -34.07
N ILE A 2 -47.14 -45.70 -33.04
CA ILE A 2 -46.76 -44.33 -32.74
C ILE A 2 -45.47 -44.44 -31.93
N TYR A 3 -44.33 -43.98 -32.47
CA TYR A 3 -43.10 -43.82 -31.72
C TYR A 3 -42.95 -42.34 -31.36
N HIS A 4 -42.92 -42.06 -30.06
CA HIS A 4 -42.69 -40.74 -29.49
C HIS A 4 -41.26 -40.27 -29.78
N SER A 5 -41.15 -39.04 -30.24
CA SER A 5 -39.93 -38.24 -30.29
C SER A 5 -39.58 -37.69 -28.89
N LEU A 6 -38.37 -37.98 -28.40
CA LEU A 6 -37.73 -37.21 -27.33
C LEU A 6 -36.57 -36.41 -27.94
N PRO A 7 -36.47 -35.09 -27.73
CA PRO A 7 -35.27 -34.34 -28.09
C PRO A 7 -34.20 -34.51 -27.01
N LEU A 8 -32.98 -34.83 -27.44
CA LEU A 8 -31.79 -34.84 -26.61
C LEU A 8 -31.36 -33.39 -26.38
N SER A 9 -31.65 -32.84 -25.20
CA SER A 9 -31.14 -31.53 -24.79
C SER A 9 -29.64 -31.64 -24.48
N ILE A 10 -28.80 -31.17 -25.41
CA ILE A 10 -27.38 -30.94 -25.15
C ILE A 10 -27.29 -29.66 -24.31
N ALA A 11 -27.09 -29.82 -23.00
CA ALA A 11 -26.73 -28.72 -22.13
C ALA A 11 -25.29 -28.30 -22.45
N LEU A 12 -25.14 -27.20 -23.19
CA LEU A 12 -23.86 -26.54 -23.40
C LEU A 12 -23.46 -25.89 -22.06
N VAL A 13 -22.61 -26.58 -21.29
CA VAL A 13 -21.98 -26.00 -20.10
C VAL A 13 -20.95 -25.00 -20.60
N ILE A 14 -21.34 -23.72 -20.72
CA ILE A 14 -20.40 -22.62 -20.89
C ILE A 14 -19.69 -22.46 -19.55
N VAL A 15 -18.53 -23.11 -19.42
CA VAL A 15 -17.58 -22.82 -18.34
C VAL A 15 -17.04 -21.43 -18.66
N ASN A 16 -17.67 -20.42 -18.06
CA ASN A 16 -17.21 -19.04 -18.13
C ASN A 16 -15.91 -18.97 -17.30
N GLN A 17 -14.77 -19.23 -17.96
CA GLN A 17 -13.44 -19.04 -17.38
C GLN A 17 -13.20 -17.54 -17.22
N PHE A 18 -13.78 -16.96 -16.18
CA PHE A 18 -13.33 -15.68 -15.66
C PHE A 18 -11.96 -15.91 -15.03
N THR A 19 -10.90 -15.65 -15.80
CA THR A 19 -9.56 -15.45 -15.24
C THR A 19 -9.63 -14.22 -14.36
N ILE A 20 -9.71 -14.41 -13.04
CA ILE A 20 -9.61 -13.35 -12.06
C ILE A 20 -8.17 -12.85 -12.14
N GLN A 21 -7.97 -11.75 -12.86
CA GLN A 21 -6.71 -11.04 -12.94
C GLN A 21 -6.56 -10.25 -11.62
N VAL A 22 -6.11 -10.95 -10.58
CA VAL A 22 -5.63 -10.27 -9.36
C VAL A 22 -4.30 -9.66 -9.75
N SER A 23 -4.16 -8.34 -9.65
CA SER A 23 -2.87 -7.67 -9.88
C SER A 23 -1.99 -7.89 -8.65
N GLY A 24 -0.96 -8.71 -8.80
CA GLY A 24 0.06 -8.89 -7.80
C GLY A 24 1.08 -7.79 -7.96
N HIS A 25 1.64 -7.29 -6.88
CA HIS A 25 2.74 -6.34 -6.95
C HIS A 25 3.87 -6.86 -6.07
N GLY A 26 5.11 -6.67 -6.47
CA GLY A 26 6.27 -7.08 -5.71
C GLY A 26 7.53 -6.29 -6.03
N ARG A 27 8.42 -6.22 -5.04
CA ARG A 27 9.69 -5.49 -5.12
C ARG A 27 10.80 -6.18 -4.34
N LEU A 28 12.02 -6.00 -4.83
CA LEU A 28 13.25 -6.41 -4.16
C LEU A 28 13.69 -5.27 -3.22
N LEU A 29 13.67 -5.54 -1.92
CA LEU A 29 13.97 -4.59 -0.85
C LEU A 29 15.41 -4.65 -0.37
N GLU A 30 16.03 -5.83 -0.36
CA GLU A 30 17.44 -6.01 0.00
C GLU A 30 18.12 -6.96 -0.98
N PRO A 31 19.26 -6.58 -1.59
CA PRO A 31 19.72 -5.19 -1.72
C PRO A 31 18.67 -4.32 -2.42
N PRO A 32 18.45 -3.06 -2.00
CA PRO A 32 17.40 -2.22 -2.57
C PRO A 32 17.50 -2.12 -4.10
N ASN A 33 16.39 -2.41 -4.80
CA ASN A 33 16.35 -2.24 -6.25
C ASN A 33 16.25 -0.77 -6.65
N ARG A 34 16.58 -0.45 -7.90
CA ARG A 34 16.58 0.92 -8.45
C ARG A 34 15.28 1.67 -8.18
N SER A 35 14.14 1.02 -8.43
CA SER A 35 12.81 1.62 -8.20
C SER A 35 12.49 1.83 -6.72
N SER A 36 13.00 1.02 -5.80
CA SER A 36 12.71 1.10 -4.36
C SER A 36 13.76 1.92 -3.60
N LEU A 37 14.82 2.36 -4.27
CA LEU A 37 15.97 3.00 -3.64
C LEU A 37 15.58 4.27 -2.87
N PHE A 38 14.61 5.02 -3.37
CA PHE A 38 14.09 6.22 -2.70
C PHE A 38 13.44 5.95 -1.33
N ARG A 39 13.02 4.72 -1.07
CA ARG A 39 12.47 4.31 0.23
C ARG A 39 13.56 4.12 1.29
N CYS A 40 14.82 4.10 0.88
CA CYS A 40 15.94 3.84 1.78
C CYS A 40 16.49 5.15 2.36
N GLN A 41 16.19 5.40 3.64
CA GLN A 41 16.63 6.61 4.34
C GLN A 41 18.16 6.81 4.28
N GLU A 42 18.93 5.72 4.27
CA GLU A 42 20.40 5.75 4.15
C GLU A 42 20.89 6.36 2.82
N PHE A 43 20.09 6.32 1.77
CA PHE A 43 20.40 6.89 0.45
C PHE A 43 19.67 8.21 0.18
N SER A 44 18.86 8.73 1.12
CA SER A 44 18.07 9.96 0.92
C SER A 44 18.93 11.17 0.57
N HIS A 45 20.14 11.26 1.12
CA HIS A 45 21.12 12.32 0.82
C HIS A 45 21.66 12.31 -0.62
N LEU A 46 21.39 11.24 -1.39
CA LEU A 46 21.75 11.12 -2.81
C LEU A 46 20.58 11.47 -3.73
N GLU A 47 19.41 11.80 -3.17
CA GLU A 47 18.20 12.19 -3.91
C GLU A 47 17.85 11.18 -5.04
N PRO A 48 17.70 9.87 -4.72
CA PRO A 48 17.29 8.88 -5.70
C PRO A 48 15.90 9.22 -6.28
N PRO A 49 15.67 8.98 -7.59
CA PRO A 49 14.37 9.20 -8.22
C PRO A 49 13.27 8.40 -7.53
N GLU A 50 12.12 9.04 -7.36
CA GLU A 50 10.97 8.40 -6.75
C GLU A 50 10.23 7.56 -7.80
N ASN A 51 9.95 6.31 -7.47
CA ASN A 51 8.98 5.49 -8.21
C ASN A 51 7.94 4.96 -7.21
N TRP A 52 6.78 5.61 -7.13
CA TRP A 52 5.74 5.23 -6.17
C TRP A 52 5.04 3.91 -6.51
N ASP A 53 5.24 3.42 -7.74
CA ASP A 53 4.78 2.13 -8.26
C ASP A 53 5.95 1.13 -8.37
N ASP A 54 6.92 1.21 -7.46
CA ASP A 54 8.13 0.39 -7.41
C ASP A 54 7.88 -1.11 -7.17
N ASN A 55 6.65 -1.48 -6.82
CA ASN A 55 6.17 -2.84 -6.76
C ASN A 55 5.47 -3.31 -8.06
N ALA A 56 5.34 -2.47 -9.08
CA ALA A 56 4.68 -2.77 -10.36
C ALA A 56 5.65 -3.06 -11.51
N LEU A 57 6.85 -3.58 -11.22
CA LEU A 57 7.82 -3.95 -12.24
C LEU A 57 7.49 -5.30 -12.92
N TYR A 58 6.27 -5.39 -13.44
CA TYR A 58 5.61 -6.59 -13.95
C TYR A 58 5.66 -6.74 -15.48
N CYS A 59 6.71 -6.22 -16.13
CA CYS A 59 6.91 -6.32 -17.58
C CYS A 59 5.81 -5.64 -18.43
N GLY A 60 5.11 -4.63 -17.88
CA GLY A 60 3.95 -3.99 -18.51
C GLY A 60 2.63 -4.75 -18.37
N GLY A 61 2.64 -5.87 -17.67
CA GLY A 61 1.48 -6.67 -17.29
C GLY A 61 1.43 -7.92 -18.14
N LYS A 62 0.87 -9.01 -17.60
CA LYS A 62 0.87 -10.33 -18.26
C LYS A 62 0.42 -10.30 -19.72
N LEU A 63 -0.71 -9.67 -20.01
CA LEU A 63 -1.26 -9.61 -21.37
C LEU A 63 -0.33 -8.84 -22.31
N HIS A 64 0.21 -7.71 -21.85
CA HIS A 64 1.16 -6.92 -22.64
C HIS A 64 2.45 -7.70 -22.90
N GLN A 65 3.00 -8.34 -21.87
CA GLN A 65 4.19 -9.18 -21.98
C GLN A 65 4.01 -10.28 -23.02
N HIS A 66 2.92 -11.05 -22.95
CA HIS A 66 2.78 -12.28 -23.74
C HIS A 66 2.10 -12.09 -25.11
N GLU A 67 1.14 -11.18 -25.21
CA GLU A 67 0.38 -10.98 -26.46
C GLU A 67 0.97 -9.87 -27.33
N VAL A 68 1.60 -8.86 -26.73
CA VAL A 68 2.24 -7.75 -27.48
C VAL A 68 3.74 -7.99 -27.64
N ASN A 69 4.41 -8.38 -26.55
CA ASN A 69 5.86 -8.50 -26.50
C ASN A 69 6.39 -9.93 -26.68
N ASP A 70 5.54 -10.89 -27.06
CA ASP A 70 5.91 -12.30 -27.32
C ASP A 70 6.67 -12.94 -26.14
N GLY A 71 6.19 -12.68 -24.92
CA GLY A 71 6.75 -13.15 -23.66
C GLY A 71 7.97 -12.36 -23.17
N LYS A 72 8.45 -11.38 -23.93
CA LYS A 72 9.65 -10.61 -23.58
C LYS A 72 9.35 -9.57 -22.51
N CYS A 73 10.36 -9.31 -21.68
CA CYS A 73 10.34 -8.36 -20.59
C CYS A 73 11.66 -7.59 -20.57
N GLY A 74 11.63 -6.31 -20.18
CA GLY A 74 12.84 -5.55 -19.87
C GLY A 74 13.67 -6.25 -18.79
N VAL A 75 14.99 -6.11 -18.82
CA VAL A 75 15.87 -6.85 -17.89
C VAL A 75 15.69 -6.41 -16.44
N CYS A 76 15.14 -5.21 -16.21
CA CYS A 76 14.83 -4.69 -14.88
C CYS A 76 13.32 -4.51 -14.62
N GLY A 77 12.48 -5.19 -15.40
CA GLY A 77 11.03 -5.31 -15.11
C GLY A 77 10.13 -4.32 -15.85
N ASP A 78 10.72 -3.41 -16.62
CA ASP A 78 9.99 -2.51 -17.52
C ASP A 78 9.30 -3.27 -18.67
N PRO A 79 8.24 -2.70 -19.31
CA PRO A 79 7.69 -3.20 -20.56
C PRO A 79 8.78 -3.33 -21.63
N TYR A 80 8.81 -4.46 -22.35
CA TYR A 80 9.88 -4.72 -23.33
C TYR A 80 9.90 -3.70 -24.47
N ASP A 81 8.76 -3.16 -24.87
CA ASP A 81 8.58 -2.14 -25.90
C ASP A 81 8.75 -0.69 -25.39
N ALA A 82 9.08 -0.49 -24.11
CA ALA A 82 9.39 0.83 -23.59
C ALA A 82 10.66 1.43 -24.27
N PRO A 83 10.77 2.77 -24.36
CA PRO A 83 11.96 3.43 -24.92
C PRO A 83 13.24 2.97 -24.23
N ILE A 84 14.33 2.80 -24.99
CA ILE A 84 15.65 2.43 -24.47
C ILE A 84 16.50 3.70 -24.29
N PRO A 85 17.19 3.89 -23.16
CA PRO A 85 17.20 2.99 -21.99
C PRO A 85 15.86 3.01 -21.24
N ARG A 86 15.38 1.83 -20.84
CA ARG A 86 14.13 1.73 -20.06
C ARG A 86 14.35 2.32 -18.66
N ALA A 87 13.28 2.72 -17.99
CA ALA A 87 13.37 3.49 -16.75
C ALA A 87 14.27 2.84 -15.68
N ASN A 88 14.22 1.50 -15.53
CA ASN A 88 15.02 0.76 -14.55
C ASN A 88 16.34 0.22 -15.10
N GLU A 89 16.69 0.46 -16.36
CA GLU A 89 17.93 0.01 -17.00
C GLU A 89 19.04 1.07 -16.90
N ASP A 90 20.27 0.72 -17.30
CA ASP A 90 21.40 1.66 -17.24
C ASP A 90 21.14 2.89 -18.11
N GLY A 91 21.34 4.08 -17.55
CA GLY A 91 21.02 5.34 -18.21
C GLY A 91 19.54 5.68 -18.25
N GLY A 92 18.67 4.81 -17.71
CA GLY A 92 17.25 5.05 -17.53
C GLY A 92 16.96 6.12 -16.48
N GLU A 93 15.70 6.56 -16.45
CA GLU A 93 15.22 7.62 -15.56
C GLU A 93 15.50 7.35 -14.07
N LEU A 94 15.34 6.10 -13.63
CA LEU A 94 15.53 5.67 -12.24
C LEU A 94 16.98 5.25 -11.93
N TYR A 95 17.87 5.26 -12.92
CA TYR A 95 19.26 4.88 -12.75
C TYR A 95 20.11 6.06 -12.28
N ARG A 96 20.88 5.85 -11.21
CA ARG A 96 21.86 6.82 -10.68
C ARG A 96 23.26 6.25 -10.47
N GLY A 97 23.49 4.98 -10.81
CA GLY A 97 24.78 4.30 -10.57
C GLY A 97 25.16 4.18 -9.09
N ILE A 98 24.19 4.30 -8.18
CA ILE A 98 24.41 4.22 -6.73
C ILE A 98 24.66 2.76 -6.35
N ILE A 99 25.86 2.46 -5.84
CA ILE A 99 26.18 1.14 -5.30
C ILE A 99 25.50 0.99 -3.94
N VAL A 100 24.46 0.15 -3.88
CA VAL A 100 23.65 -0.02 -2.68
C VAL A 100 24.30 -0.96 -1.67
N ARG A 101 25.08 -1.94 -2.12
CA ARG A 101 25.79 -2.89 -1.24
C ARG A 101 27.15 -3.29 -1.79
N GLY A 102 28.04 -3.69 -0.89
CA GLY A 102 29.34 -4.26 -1.22
C GLY A 102 29.55 -5.60 -0.52
N TYR A 103 29.92 -6.61 -1.29
CA TYR A 103 30.13 -7.98 -0.83
C TYR A 103 31.52 -8.48 -1.24
N ARG A 104 31.93 -9.65 -0.76
CA ARG A 104 33.11 -10.36 -1.26
C ARG A 104 32.69 -11.53 -2.13
N SER A 105 33.60 -11.90 -3.02
CA SER A 105 33.47 -13.10 -3.84
C SER A 105 33.23 -14.31 -2.94
N GLY A 106 32.17 -15.08 -3.21
CA GLY A 106 31.79 -16.23 -2.39
C GLY A 106 30.99 -15.93 -1.12
N ASP A 107 30.66 -14.67 -0.81
CA ASP A 107 29.85 -14.34 0.37
C ASP A 107 28.45 -14.97 0.27
N ILE A 108 27.90 -15.29 1.45
CA ILE A 108 26.48 -15.58 1.62
C ILE A 108 25.80 -14.25 1.94
N ILE A 109 24.86 -13.83 1.10
CA ILE A 109 24.19 -12.52 1.21
C ILE A 109 22.70 -12.68 1.50
N PRO A 110 22.11 -11.84 2.37
CA PRO A 110 20.67 -11.80 2.53
C PRO A 110 20.02 -11.13 1.31
N VAL A 111 18.84 -11.59 0.96
CA VAL A 111 17.93 -10.88 0.06
C VAL A 111 16.53 -10.84 0.65
N GLU A 112 15.88 -9.71 0.48
CA GLU A 112 14.53 -9.46 1.00
C GLU A 112 13.61 -9.05 -0.15
N VAL A 113 12.49 -9.76 -0.30
CA VAL A 113 11.49 -9.49 -1.33
C VAL A 113 10.14 -9.31 -0.66
N GLU A 114 9.43 -8.27 -1.06
CA GLU A 114 8.04 -8.04 -0.68
C GLU A 114 7.13 -8.31 -1.87
N LEU A 115 6.06 -9.08 -1.65
CA LEU A 115 4.89 -9.14 -2.52
C LEU A 115 3.68 -8.61 -1.74
N THR A 116 2.99 -7.61 -2.28
CA THR A 116 1.72 -7.13 -1.69
C THR A 116 0.60 -8.15 -1.86
N THR A 117 0.67 -8.95 -2.93
CA THR A 117 -0.20 -10.11 -3.15
C THR A 117 0.60 -11.23 -3.79
N SER A 118 0.71 -12.37 -3.10
CA SER A 118 1.42 -13.54 -3.60
C SER A 118 0.63 -14.29 -4.68
N HIS A 119 1.28 -14.65 -5.78
CA HIS A 119 0.71 -15.41 -6.87
C HIS A 119 1.25 -16.84 -6.96
N LYS A 120 1.73 -17.44 -5.87
CA LYS A 120 2.53 -18.70 -5.91
C LYS A 120 3.75 -18.54 -6.81
N GLY A 121 4.18 -19.58 -7.52
CA GLY A 121 5.30 -19.51 -8.44
C GLY A 121 6.64 -19.56 -7.70
N TYR A 122 7.64 -18.86 -8.23
CA TYR A 122 8.98 -18.91 -7.67
C TYR A 122 9.82 -17.68 -7.96
N PHE A 123 10.76 -17.38 -7.06
CA PHE A 123 11.82 -16.41 -7.31
C PHE A 123 13.08 -17.08 -7.85
N GLN A 124 13.80 -16.32 -8.66
CA GLN A 124 15.18 -16.57 -9.06
C GLN A 124 15.99 -15.28 -8.87
N PHE A 125 17.28 -15.46 -8.61
CA PHE A 125 18.22 -14.35 -8.50
C PHE A 125 19.39 -14.61 -9.43
N ARG A 126 19.76 -13.58 -10.19
CA ARG A 126 20.87 -13.63 -11.14
C ARG A 126 21.82 -12.48 -10.90
N LEU A 127 23.07 -12.67 -11.27
CA LEU A 127 24.10 -11.64 -11.16
C LEU A 127 24.68 -11.35 -12.55
N CYS A 128 24.68 -10.10 -12.95
CA CYS A 128 25.45 -9.64 -14.10
C CYS A 128 26.71 -8.92 -13.59
N ALA A 129 27.88 -9.52 -13.82
CA ALA A 129 29.18 -8.93 -13.51
C ALA A 129 29.68 -8.14 -14.71
N LYS A 130 29.41 -6.83 -14.74
CA LYS A 130 29.82 -5.98 -15.86
C LYS A 130 31.28 -5.56 -15.75
N ASP A 131 31.91 -5.44 -16.90
CA ASP A 131 33.24 -4.83 -17.05
C ASP A 131 33.18 -3.29 -17.14
N ASP A 132 32.05 -2.72 -17.59
CA ASP A 132 31.84 -1.26 -17.72
C ASP A 132 30.36 -0.88 -17.52
N THR A 133 30.11 0.30 -16.95
CA THR A 133 28.79 0.94 -16.79
C THR A 133 28.19 1.50 -18.09
N SER A 134 28.97 1.55 -19.17
CA SER A 134 28.52 2.04 -20.49
C SER A 134 27.84 0.97 -21.36
N SER A 135 27.96 -0.31 -21.01
CA SER A 135 27.37 -1.41 -21.76
C SER A 135 25.89 -1.62 -21.39
N HIS A 136 25.03 -1.78 -22.41
CA HIS A 136 23.62 -2.11 -22.21
C HIS A 136 23.47 -3.42 -21.40
N LEU A 137 22.60 -3.40 -20.39
CA LEU A 137 22.23 -4.60 -19.64
C LEU A 137 21.51 -5.62 -20.53
N ASP A 138 22.09 -6.80 -20.71
CA ASP A 138 21.44 -7.89 -21.45
C ASP A 138 21.14 -9.08 -20.53
N GLN A 139 20.05 -9.79 -20.84
CA GLN A 139 19.64 -10.98 -20.08
C GLN A 139 20.72 -12.06 -20.13
N SER A 140 21.47 -12.15 -21.24
CA SER A 140 22.60 -13.08 -21.39
C SER A 140 23.64 -12.94 -20.29
N CYS A 141 23.96 -11.72 -19.86
CA CYS A 141 24.90 -11.47 -18.75
C CYS A 141 24.38 -12.01 -17.42
N PHE A 142 23.09 -11.82 -17.12
CA PHE A 142 22.48 -12.36 -15.92
C PHE A 142 22.44 -13.89 -15.93
N ASP A 143 22.22 -14.49 -17.09
CA ASP A 143 22.13 -15.94 -17.24
C ASP A 143 23.49 -16.65 -17.04
N GLU A 144 24.61 -15.93 -17.08
CA GLU A 144 25.93 -16.46 -16.71
C GLU A 144 26.01 -16.86 -15.24
N HIS A 145 25.26 -16.18 -14.36
CA HIS A 145 25.32 -16.39 -12.92
C HIS A 145 23.92 -16.46 -12.28
N LEU A 146 23.22 -17.56 -12.49
CA LEU A 146 22.07 -17.95 -11.68
C LEU A 146 22.52 -18.35 -10.27
N LEU A 147 22.05 -17.62 -9.26
CA LEU A 147 22.50 -17.76 -7.87
C LEU A 147 21.81 -18.92 -7.15
N GLN A 148 22.55 -19.60 -6.29
CA GLN A 148 22.07 -20.70 -5.46
C GLN A 148 21.63 -20.19 -4.09
N LEU A 149 20.57 -20.80 -3.55
CA LEU A 149 20.20 -20.64 -2.15
C LEU A 149 21.29 -21.26 -1.26
N ALA A 150 21.65 -20.55 -0.19
CA ALA A 150 22.73 -20.94 0.71
C ALA A 150 22.42 -22.22 1.52
N ASP A 151 21.14 -22.60 1.62
CA ASP A 151 20.71 -23.86 2.23
C ASP A 151 20.87 -25.08 1.30
N GLY A 152 21.27 -24.85 0.04
CA GLY A 152 21.47 -25.89 -0.97
C GLY A 152 20.18 -26.40 -1.62
N SER A 153 19.03 -25.74 -1.42
CA SER A 153 17.75 -26.18 -2.01
C SER A 153 17.61 -25.88 -3.51
N GLY A 154 18.63 -25.26 -4.11
CA GLY A 154 18.71 -24.95 -5.55
C GLY A 154 18.53 -23.47 -5.85
N THR A 155 18.01 -23.16 -7.04
CA THR A 155 17.91 -21.79 -7.59
C THR A 155 16.48 -21.25 -7.63
N ASN A 156 15.48 -22.10 -7.42
CA ASN A 156 14.07 -21.72 -7.49
C ASN A 156 13.50 -21.64 -6.08
N TYR A 157 13.22 -20.42 -5.63
CA TYR A 157 12.57 -20.20 -4.36
C TYR A 157 11.05 -20.30 -4.52
N ARG A 158 10.43 -21.39 -4.08
CA ARG A 158 8.98 -21.60 -4.26
C ARG A 158 8.18 -20.78 -3.27
N ILE A 159 7.19 -20.06 -3.79
CA ILE A 159 6.28 -19.27 -2.97
C ILE A 159 5.09 -20.14 -2.57
N PRO A 160 4.94 -20.46 -1.28
CA PRO A 160 4.02 -21.52 -0.85
C PRO A 160 2.55 -21.07 -0.82
N ILE A 161 2.30 -19.77 -0.76
CA ILE A 161 0.97 -19.19 -0.58
C ILE A 161 0.43 -18.54 -1.86
N ARG A 162 -0.90 -18.43 -1.95
CA ARG A 162 -1.63 -17.67 -2.98
C ARG A 162 -2.52 -16.66 -2.27
N GLY A 163 -2.47 -15.41 -2.70
CA GLY A 163 -3.15 -14.29 -2.07
C GLY A 163 -2.40 -13.77 -0.84
N GLY A 164 -2.66 -12.51 -0.51
CA GLY A 164 -2.13 -11.84 0.68
C GLY A 164 -0.66 -11.43 0.58
N TYR A 165 -0.25 -10.63 1.56
CA TYR A 165 1.12 -10.16 1.73
C TYR A 165 2.09 -11.34 1.88
N TYR A 166 3.25 -11.23 1.24
CA TYR A 166 4.34 -12.16 1.42
C TYR A 166 5.65 -11.41 1.52
N TYR A 167 6.35 -11.58 2.63
CA TYR A 167 7.70 -11.08 2.80
C TYR A 167 8.65 -12.27 2.88
N ALA A 168 9.73 -12.17 2.12
CA ALA A 168 10.61 -13.27 1.77
C ALA A 168 12.04 -12.89 2.13
N GLU A 169 12.64 -13.58 3.10
CA GLU A 169 14.06 -13.41 3.44
C GLU A 169 14.82 -14.69 3.07
N TYR A 170 15.78 -14.57 2.15
CA TYR A 170 16.64 -15.68 1.72
C TYR A 170 18.10 -15.33 1.85
N ASN A 171 18.92 -16.38 1.86
CA ASN A 171 20.36 -16.26 1.76
C ASN A 171 20.80 -16.84 0.42
N LEU A 172 21.52 -16.04 -0.37
CA LEU A 172 22.10 -16.44 -1.65
C LEU A 172 23.60 -16.61 -1.51
N THR A 173 24.17 -17.55 -2.24
CA THR A 173 25.63 -17.70 -2.34
C THR A 173 26.13 -16.98 -3.59
N LEU A 174 26.98 -15.96 -3.41
CA LEU A 174 27.63 -15.30 -4.53
C LEU A 174 28.68 -16.24 -5.18
N PRO A 175 28.91 -16.16 -6.49
CA PRO A 175 29.86 -17.05 -7.15
C PRO A 175 31.29 -16.77 -6.70
N LYS A 176 32.05 -17.83 -6.42
CA LYS A 176 33.49 -17.72 -6.12
C LYS A 176 34.27 -17.31 -7.36
N GLY A 177 35.25 -16.44 -7.18
CA GLY A 177 36.09 -15.91 -8.26
C GLY A 177 35.45 -14.78 -9.07
N VAL A 178 34.18 -14.48 -8.86
CA VAL A 178 33.52 -13.31 -9.47
C VAL A 178 33.79 -12.07 -8.62
N THR A 179 34.28 -11.01 -9.27
CA THR A 179 34.52 -9.69 -8.69
C THR A 179 34.09 -8.63 -9.69
N CYS A 180 33.56 -7.51 -9.22
CA CYS A 180 33.05 -6.44 -10.07
C CYS A 180 32.96 -5.13 -9.28
N GLN A 181 33.27 -4.01 -9.95
CA GLN A 181 33.02 -2.69 -9.37
C GLN A 181 31.54 -2.30 -9.49
N HIS A 182 30.90 -2.65 -10.61
CA HIS A 182 29.50 -2.39 -10.89
C HIS A 182 28.80 -3.67 -11.36
N CYS A 183 28.34 -4.48 -10.40
CA CYS A 183 27.47 -5.60 -10.66
C CYS A 183 26.00 -5.17 -10.58
N VAL A 184 25.15 -5.93 -11.26
CA VAL A 184 23.69 -5.83 -11.07
C VAL A 184 23.15 -7.17 -10.60
N LEU A 185 22.46 -7.17 -9.47
CA LEU A 185 21.66 -8.30 -9.01
C LEU A 185 20.25 -8.16 -9.59
N GLN A 186 19.77 -9.17 -10.33
CA GLN A 186 18.40 -9.24 -10.83
C GLN A 186 17.61 -10.20 -9.97
N TRP A 187 16.57 -9.69 -9.32
CA TRP A 187 15.45 -10.51 -8.84
C TRP A 187 14.50 -10.76 -10.00
N HIS A 188 14.03 -11.99 -10.13
CA HIS A 188 13.01 -12.40 -11.07
C HIS A 188 11.94 -13.20 -10.34
N TYR A 189 10.69 -12.83 -10.52
CA TYR A 189 9.54 -13.57 -10.02
C TYR A 189 8.70 -14.05 -11.21
N GLU A 190 8.54 -15.36 -11.32
CA GLU A 190 7.53 -15.95 -12.19
C GLU A 190 6.35 -16.39 -11.32
N ALA A 191 5.18 -15.76 -11.53
CA ALA A 191 3.95 -16.10 -10.84
C ALA A 191 3.51 -17.54 -11.19
N GLY A 192 2.58 -18.09 -10.40
CA GLY A 192 2.10 -19.46 -10.57
C GLY A 192 0.63 -19.62 -10.25
N ASN A 193 -0.17 -18.57 -10.47
CA ASN A 193 -1.59 -18.51 -10.15
C ASN A 193 -2.49 -18.80 -11.36
N ASP A 194 -1.93 -18.88 -12.57
CA ASP A 194 -2.68 -19.16 -13.79
C ASP A 194 -2.59 -20.63 -14.21
N TRP A 195 -3.72 -21.16 -14.69
CA TRP A 195 -3.80 -22.50 -15.24
C TRP A 195 -3.58 -22.47 -16.74
N ASN A 196 -2.58 -23.19 -17.25
CA ASN A 196 -2.42 -23.43 -18.69
C ASN A 196 -1.92 -24.86 -18.95
N ASP A 197 -1.71 -25.18 -20.22
CA ASP A 197 -1.09 -26.41 -20.66
C ASP A 197 0.40 -26.45 -20.27
N CYS A 198 0.78 -27.52 -19.60
CA CYS A 198 2.14 -27.90 -19.28
C CYS A 198 2.80 -28.56 -20.49
N MET A 199 4.13 -28.62 -20.51
CA MET A 199 4.89 -29.17 -21.65
C MET A 199 4.63 -30.66 -21.92
N ASP A 200 4.14 -31.40 -20.93
CA ASP A 200 3.77 -32.81 -21.05
C ASP A 200 2.35 -33.01 -21.61
N GLY A 201 1.67 -31.93 -22.00
CA GLY A 201 0.30 -31.94 -22.51
C GLY A 201 -0.77 -32.04 -21.43
N SER A 202 -0.40 -32.07 -20.15
CA SER A 202 -1.35 -31.94 -19.05
C SER A 202 -1.71 -30.47 -18.83
N GLY A 203 -2.89 -30.18 -18.27
CA GLY A 203 -3.21 -28.84 -17.77
C GLY A 203 -2.78 -28.72 -16.30
N GLY A 204 -2.22 -27.58 -15.92
CA GLY A 204 -1.77 -27.35 -14.54
C GLY A 204 -1.67 -25.89 -14.13
N LEU A 205 -1.82 -25.66 -12.83
CA LEU A 205 -1.58 -24.36 -12.21
C LEU A 205 -0.08 -24.03 -12.24
N GLY A 206 0.27 -22.83 -12.67
CA GLY A 206 1.65 -22.38 -12.85
C GLY A 206 2.31 -22.91 -14.13
N CYS A 207 1.54 -23.54 -15.02
CA CYS A 207 2.04 -23.94 -16.34
C CYS A 207 1.82 -22.83 -17.39
N GLY A 208 2.58 -22.88 -18.48
CA GLY A 208 2.47 -21.94 -19.60
C GLY A 208 2.78 -20.49 -19.22
N ARG A 209 2.11 -19.55 -19.90
CA ARG A 209 2.35 -18.10 -19.73
C ARG A 209 1.89 -17.61 -18.36
N GLN A 210 2.83 -17.13 -17.56
CA GLN A 210 2.60 -16.53 -16.23
C GLN A 210 2.99 -15.05 -16.22
N GLU A 211 2.45 -14.29 -15.26
CA GLU A 211 2.92 -12.93 -14.99
C GLU A 211 4.36 -12.95 -14.44
N ASN A 212 5.18 -11.99 -14.85
CA ASN A 212 6.58 -11.91 -14.44
C ASN A 212 6.89 -10.56 -13.83
N PHE A 213 7.74 -10.56 -12.79
CA PHE A 213 8.30 -9.36 -12.20
C PHE A 213 9.82 -9.42 -12.24
N ARG A 214 10.46 -8.26 -12.35
CA ARG A 214 11.92 -8.16 -12.19
C ARG A 214 12.30 -6.91 -11.43
N GLY A 215 13.43 -6.96 -10.72
CA GLY A 215 14.03 -5.80 -10.06
C GLY A 215 15.55 -5.90 -10.11
N CYS A 216 16.22 -4.76 -10.31
CA CYS A 216 17.68 -4.68 -10.43
C CYS A 216 18.28 -3.85 -9.30
N SER A 217 19.33 -4.35 -8.65
CA SER A 217 20.08 -3.65 -7.61
C SER A 217 21.56 -3.55 -7.97
N ASP A 218 22.12 -2.35 -7.86
CA ASP A 218 23.53 -2.08 -8.20
C ASP A 218 24.45 -2.36 -7.00
N ILE A 219 25.34 -3.34 -7.14
CA ILE A 219 26.20 -3.83 -6.04
C ILE A 219 27.66 -3.88 -6.49
N THR A 220 28.58 -3.99 -5.53
CA THR A 220 29.99 -4.26 -5.80
C THR A 220 30.42 -5.57 -5.15
N ILE A 221 31.32 -6.31 -5.80
CA ILE A 221 31.88 -7.57 -5.29
C ILE A 221 33.40 -7.48 -5.31
N PHE A 222 34.00 -7.48 -4.12
CA PHE A 222 35.44 -7.44 -3.89
C PHE A 222 36.07 -8.84 -3.95
N PRO A 223 37.40 -8.95 -4.16
CA PRO A 223 38.14 -10.19 -3.96
C PRO A 223 37.91 -10.82 -2.57
N GLU A 224 37.94 -12.15 -2.49
CA GLU A 224 37.67 -12.93 -1.26
C GLU A 224 38.58 -12.52 -0.08
N ASP A 225 39.84 -12.18 -0.38
CA ASP A 225 40.87 -11.79 0.60
C ASP A 225 40.87 -10.30 0.96
N THR A 226 39.92 -9.53 0.42
CA THR A 226 39.77 -8.12 0.76
C THR A 226 39.52 -8.00 2.26
N LYS A 227 40.50 -7.44 2.97
CA LYS A 227 40.36 -7.10 4.39
C LYS A 227 39.15 -6.18 4.51
N ALA A 228 38.18 -6.58 5.33
CA ALA A 228 36.95 -5.83 5.52
C ALA A 228 37.28 -4.34 5.67
N VAL A 229 36.91 -3.55 4.67
CA VAL A 229 36.78 -2.11 4.88
C VAL A 229 35.69 -1.98 5.92
N ASP A 230 35.96 -1.28 7.03
CA ASP A 230 35.00 -1.04 8.12
C ASP A 230 33.68 -0.51 7.56
N ARG A 231 32.80 -1.43 7.18
CA ARG A 231 31.39 -1.22 6.92
C ARG A 231 30.70 -2.33 7.67
N ASN A 232 29.86 -1.90 8.61
CA ASN A 232 29.19 -2.72 9.58
C ASN A 232 28.56 -3.96 8.90
N PRO A 233 29.05 -5.19 9.14
CA PRO A 233 28.42 -6.41 8.63
C PRO A 233 27.02 -6.65 9.25
N ASN A 234 26.61 -5.80 10.22
CA ASN A 234 25.25 -5.66 10.73
C ASN A 234 24.51 -4.43 10.19
N SER A 235 24.87 -3.84 9.04
CA SER A 235 23.90 -3.02 8.28
C SER A 235 22.89 -3.95 7.60
N ARG A 236 22.30 -4.84 8.40
CA ARG A 236 20.97 -5.33 8.12
C ARG A 236 20.10 -4.11 8.07
N PHE A 237 19.24 -4.08 7.09
CA PHE A 237 17.99 -3.36 7.12
C PHE A 237 17.47 -3.27 8.57
N ARG A 238 17.69 -2.11 9.19
CA ARG A 238 16.79 -1.59 10.21
C ARG A 238 16.00 -0.55 9.45
N PRO A 239 14.84 -0.90 8.86
CA PRO A 239 13.89 0.16 8.60
C PRO A 239 13.74 0.85 9.96
N GLY A 240 13.86 2.17 10.00
CA GLY A 240 13.32 2.88 11.14
C GLY A 240 11.88 2.41 11.25
N LEU A 241 11.60 1.54 12.21
CA LEU A 241 10.30 1.25 12.80
C LEU A 241 9.11 1.57 11.86
N GLU A 242 8.90 0.79 10.78
CA GLU A 242 7.66 0.74 9.99
C GLU A 242 7.89 -0.06 8.69
N LEU A 243 7.87 -1.39 8.79
CA LEU A 243 7.52 -2.22 7.63
C LEU A 243 6.04 -2.55 7.77
N SER A 244 5.26 -1.67 7.18
CA SER A 244 3.85 -1.85 6.87
C SER A 244 3.67 -3.15 6.08
N VAL A 245 3.13 -4.18 6.74
CA VAL A 245 2.69 -5.45 6.16
C VAL A 245 1.56 -5.17 5.17
N ARG A 246 1.83 -4.77 3.92
CA ARG A 246 0.78 -4.33 2.98
C ARG A 246 -0.21 -5.44 2.61
N VAL A 247 -1.44 -5.26 3.02
CA VAL A 247 -2.59 -6.02 2.56
C VAL A 247 -3.18 -5.32 1.35
N SER A 248 -3.94 -6.11 0.62
CA SER A 248 -4.29 -5.96 -0.79
C SER A 248 -5.36 -4.89 -1.08
N SER A 249 -5.71 -4.01 -0.14
CA SER A 249 -6.48 -2.78 -0.41
C SER A 249 -5.78 -1.59 0.20
N HIS A 250 -5.79 -0.46 -0.49
CA HIS A 250 -5.41 0.81 0.12
C HIS A 250 -6.59 1.76 0.09
N GLY A 251 -6.76 2.52 1.15
CA GLY A 251 -7.87 3.44 1.30
C GLY A 251 -7.54 4.60 2.21
N ARG A 252 -7.98 5.80 1.84
CA ARG A 252 -7.79 7.02 2.62
C ARG A 252 -9.07 7.84 2.69
N LEU A 253 -9.35 8.39 3.88
CA LEU A 253 -10.42 9.37 4.09
C LEU A 253 -9.92 10.75 3.66
N LEU A 254 -10.47 11.28 2.57
CA LEU A 254 -10.06 12.54 1.96
C LEU A 254 -10.94 13.72 2.38
N GLU A 255 -12.22 13.49 2.66
CA GLU A 255 -13.13 14.52 3.16
C GLU A 255 -13.97 13.98 4.33
N PRO A 256 -13.94 14.63 5.51
CA PRO A 256 -12.93 15.61 5.93
C PRO A 256 -11.52 14.96 5.93
N PRO A 257 -10.46 15.68 5.51
CA PRO A 257 -9.11 15.11 5.41
C PRO A 257 -8.64 14.53 6.74
N ASN A 258 -8.22 13.26 6.73
CA ASN A 258 -7.69 12.63 7.94
C ASN A 258 -6.26 13.12 8.26
N ARG A 259 -5.79 12.85 9.48
CA ARG A 259 -4.45 13.23 9.98
C ARG A 259 -3.29 12.82 9.06
N SER A 260 -3.35 11.64 8.45
CA SER A 260 -2.36 11.16 7.49
C SER A 260 -2.51 11.76 6.09
N SER A 261 -3.70 12.22 5.70
CA SER A 261 -3.98 12.72 4.34
C SER A 261 -4.06 14.24 4.23
N ILE A 262 -4.14 14.98 5.34
CA ILE A 262 -4.27 16.45 5.35
C ILE A 262 -3.15 17.16 4.57
N TRP A 263 -1.94 16.58 4.49
CA TRP A 263 -0.83 17.16 3.73
C TRP A 263 -1.07 17.23 2.23
N ARG A 264 -2.02 16.45 1.71
CA ARG A 264 -2.42 16.47 0.30
C ARG A 264 -3.25 17.71 -0.05
N CYS A 265 -3.86 18.33 0.96
CA CYS A 265 -4.78 19.46 0.80
C CYS A 265 -4.01 20.78 0.74
N LYS A 266 -3.99 21.40 -0.45
CA LYS A 266 -3.22 22.62 -0.71
C LYS A 266 -3.57 23.77 0.23
N GLU A 267 -4.83 23.87 0.66
CA GLU A 267 -5.30 24.88 1.60
C GLU A 267 -4.63 24.79 2.99
N PHE A 268 -4.17 23.60 3.40
CA PHE A 268 -3.47 23.38 4.67
C PHE A 268 -1.94 23.40 4.54
N SER A 269 -1.39 23.55 3.34
CA SER A 269 0.07 23.53 3.10
C SER A 269 0.87 24.53 3.95
N HIS A 270 0.29 25.71 4.22
CA HIS A 270 0.89 26.75 5.05
C HIS A 270 1.05 26.36 6.53
N LEU A 271 0.30 25.37 7.01
CA LEU A 271 0.42 24.80 8.36
C LEU A 271 1.49 23.72 8.45
N GLN A 272 2.10 23.34 7.31
CA GLN A 272 3.14 22.31 7.21
C GLN A 272 2.75 21.00 7.91
N PRO A 273 1.59 20.40 7.57
CA PRO A 273 1.21 19.11 8.13
C PRO A 273 2.28 18.04 7.83
N PRO A 274 2.55 17.13 8.79
CA PRO A 274 3.41 15.98 8.56
C PRO A 274 2.93 15.17 7.35
N LYS A 275 3.88 14.73 6.52
CA LYS A 275 3.57 13.93 5.34
C LYS A 275 3.60 12.45 5.72
N ASN A 276 2.46 11.78 5.58
CA ASN A 276 2.42 10.33 5.51
C ASN A 276 2.18 9.91 4.05
N TRP A 277 3.19 9.35 3.41
CA TRP A 277 3.09 8.92 2.02
C TRP A 277 2.29 7.63 1.84
N ASN A 278 2.18 6.83 2.90
CA ASN A 278 1.38 5.62 3.02
C ASN A 278 0.05 5.94 3.73
N ASP A 279 -0.51 7.14 3.53
CA ASP A 279 -1.77 7.58 4.15
C ASP A 279 -3.01 6.78 3.72
N ASN A 280 -2.85 5.90 2.73
CA ASN A 280 -3.82 4.90 2.32
C ASN A 280 -3.62 3.52 3.02
N GLU A 281 -2.69 3.41 3.95
CA GLU A 281 -2.35 2.21 4.72
C GLU A 281 -2.58 2.43 6.21
N LEU A 282 -3.74 2.97 6.57
CA LEU A 282 -4.17 3.03 7.98
C LEU A 282 -5.01 1.81 8.35
N PHE A 283 -4.36 0.65 8.22
CA PHE A 283 -4.91 -0.69 8.15
C PHE A 283 -4.51 -1.61 9.31
N CYS A 284 -4.33 -1.00 10.48
CA CYS A 284 -4.05 -1.70 11.74
C CYS A 284 -2.73 -2.49 11.76
N GLY A 285 -1.78 -2.12 10.91
CA GLY A 285 -0.53 -2.85 10.70
C GLY A 285 -0.65 -4.08 9.79
N GLY A 286 -1.76 -4.21 9.06
CA GLY A 286 -2.06 -5.32 8.17
C GLY A 286 -2.81 -6.46 8.84
N ARG A 287 -3.70 -7.12 8.09
CA ARG A 287 -4.59 -8.20 8.55
C ARG A 287 -3.93 -9.23 9.47
N LEU A 288 -2.82 -9.83 9.05
CA LEU A 288 -2.16 -10.90 9.81
C LEU A 288 -1.66 -10.37 11.15
N HIS A 289 -1.02 -9.19 11.14
CA HIS A 289 -0.57 -8.53 12.35
C HIS A 289 -1.74 -8.16 13.27
N GLN A 290 -2.81 -7.58 12.71
CA GLN A 290 -4.02 -7.26 13.43
C GLN A 290 -4.61 -8.50 14.12
N ILE A 291 -4.82 -9.59 13.38
CA ILE A 291 -5.58 -10.75 13.86
C ILE A 291 -4.71 -11.69 14.71
N GLU A 292 -3.54 -12.08 14.20
CA GLU A 292 -2.72 -13.13 14.81
C GLU A 292 -1.81 -12.59 15.91
N VAL A 293 -1.24 -11.40 15.73
CA VAL A 293 -0.34 -10.78 16.72
C VAL A 293 -1.12 -9.95 17.73
N ASN A 294 -2.00 -9.08 17.25
CA ASN A 294 -2.74 -8.13 18.07
C ASN A 294 -4.11 -8.65 18.55
N GLY A 295 -4.46 -9.90 18.25
CA GLY A 295 -5.72 -10.51 18.72
C GLY A 295 -6.98 -9.82 18.19
N GLY A 296 -6.92 -9.34 16.94
CA GLY A 296 -7.97 -8.56 16.28
C GLY A 296 -7.98 -7.07 16.60
N LYS A 297 -7.10 -6.59 17.49
CA LYS A 297 -7.09 -5.19 17.93
C LYS A 297 -6.42 -4.26 16.92
N CYS A 298 -6.87 -3.02 16.91
CA CYS A 298 -6.38 -1.94 16.05
C CYS A 298 -6.24 -0.65 16.86
N GLY A 299 -5.28 0.21 16.50
CA GLY A 299 -5.25 1.60 16.99
C GLY A 299 -6.54 2.34 16.61
N VAL A 300 -6.94 3.35 17.39
CA VAL A 300 -8.22 4.02 17.13
C VAL A 300 -8.20 4.86 15.85
N CYS A 301 -7.00 5.21 15.37
CA CYS A 301 -6.80 5.95 14.12
C CYS A 301 -6.07 5.14 13.04
N GLY A 302 -6.08 3.80 13.14
CA GLY A 302 -5.63 2.89 12.08
C GLY A 302 -4.18 2.43 12.17
N ASP A 303 -3.44 2.90 13.17
CA ASP A 303 -2.09 2.41 13.47
C ASP A 303 -2.11 0.96 14.00
N PRO A 304 -0.98 0.21 13.91
CA PRO A 304 -0.83 -1.07 14.59
C PRO A 304 -1.11 -0.96 16.08
N TYR A 305 -1.86 -1.90 16.66
CA TYR A 305 -2.27 -1.81 18.06
C TYR A 305 -1.08 -1.86 19.04
N ASP A 306 -0.01 -2.55 18.68
CA ASP A 306 1.23 -2.68 19.44
C ASP A 306 2.26 -1.57 19.14
N ALA A 307 1.93 -0.59 18.30
CA ALA A 307 2.78 0.58 18.08
C ALA A 307 2.98 1.39 19.38
N PRO A 308 4.13 2.10 19.54
CA PRO A 308 4.36 2.96 20.69
C PRO A 308 3.24 3.99 20.88
N ILE A 309 2.87 4.25 22.13
CA ILE A 309 1.84 5.25 22.49
C ILE A 309 2.54 6.58 22.83
N PRO A 310 2.07 7.74 22.33
CA PRO A 310 0.95 7.88 21.40
C PRO A 310 1.29 7.35 20.00
N ARG A 311 0.35 6.61 19.38
CA ARG A 311 0.55 6.09 18.02
C ARG A 311 0.57 7.24 17.03
N ALA A 312 1.16 7.05 15.86
CA ALA A 312 1.44 8.13 14.92
C ALA A 312 0.20 8.97 14.56
N ASN A 313 -0.96 8.33 14.34
CA ASN A 313 -2.22 9.01 14.01
C ASN A 313 -3.10 9.33 15.22
N GLU A 314 -2.69 9.05 16.45
CA GLU A 314 -3.44 9.33 17.68
C GLU A 314 -3.05 10.70 18.29
N ASP A 315 -3.76 11.14 19.33
CA ASP A 315 -3.47 12.42 19.98
C ASP A 315 -2.04 12.44 20.56
N GLY A 316 -1.27 13.47 20.21
CA GLY A 316 0.14 13.59 20.58
C GLY A 316 1.10 12.75 19.72
N GLY A 317 0.59 11.96 18.78
CA GLY A 317 1.37 11.22 17.80
C GLY A 317 2.09 12.11 16.78
N GLU A 318 3.01 11.52 16.02
CA GLU A 318 3.84 12.24 15.04
C GLU A 318 3.02 12.99 13.97
N LEU A 319 1.91 12.40 13.52
CA LEU A 319 1.03 12.95 12.48
C LEU A 319 -0.06 13.87 13.06
N TYR A 320 -0.12 14.01 14.38
CA TYR A 320 -1.09 14.86 15.06
C TYR A 320 -0.56 16.28 15.26
N LYS A 321 -1.30 17.26 14.73
CA LYS A 321 -1.05 18.70 14.94
C LYS A 321 -2.23 19.44 15.57
N GLY A 322 -3.35 18.74 15.85
CA GLY A 322 -4.57 19.36 16.33
C GLY A 322 -5.21 20.36 15.35
N ILE A 323 -4.93 20.20 14.04
CA ILE A 323 -5.49 21.08 13.01
C ILE A 323 -6.96 20.72 12.80
N ILE A 324 -7.86 21.67 13.08
CA ILE A 324 -9.29 21.52 12.77
C ILE A 324 -9.47 21.61 11.26
N VAL A 325 -9.73 20.46 10.62
CA VAL A 325 -9.87 20.40 9.16
C VAL A 325 -11.25 20.87 8.71
N ARG A 326 -12.30 20.71 9.52
CA ARG A 326 -13.66 21.17 9.17
C ARG A 326 -14.42 21.72 10.36
N ALA A 327 -15.30 22.68 10.09
CA ALA A 327 -16.27 23.20 11.06
C ALA A 327 -17.69 23.01 10.52
N TYR A 328 -18.52 22.32 11.30
CA TYR A 328 -19.92 22.03 10.98
C TYR A 328 -20.84 22.54 12.10
N LYS A 329 -22.14 22.52 11.86
CA LYS A 329 -23.15 22.74 12.90
C LYS A 329 -23.74 21.40 13.37
N SER A 330 -24.19 21.40 14.61
CA SER A 330 -24.96 20.31 15.22
C SER A 330 -26.15 19.96 14.32
N GLY A 331 -26.24 18.70 13.90
CA GLY A 331 -27.31 18.22 13.03
C GLY A 331 -27.07 18.41 11.53
N ASP A 332 -25.93 18.94 11.10
CA ASP A 332 -25.61 19.11 9.68
C ASP A 332 -25.53 17.78 8.94
N VAL A 333 -25.88 17.82 7.66
CA VAL A 333 -25.53 16.76 6.70
C VAL A 333 -24.18 17.11 6.10
N ILE A 334 -23.19 16.25 6.32
CA ILE A 334 -21.80 16.48 5.91
C ILE A 334 -21.39 15.53 4.76
N PRO A 335 -20.62 16.02 3.78
CA PRO A 335 -20.06 15.17 2.74
C PRO A 335 -18.89 14.37 3.28
N ILE A 336 -18.74 13.14 2.79
CA ILE A 336 -17.60 12.27 3.02
C ILE A 336 -17.05 11.82 1.69
N GLU A 337 -15.73 11.84 1.55
CA GLU A 337 -15.03 11.33 0.39
C GLU A 337 -13.91 10.37 0.83
N ILE A 338 -13.93 9.17 0.28
CA ILE A 338 -12.92 8.14 0.51
C ILE A 338 -12.35 7.72 -0.84
N GLN A 339 -11.03 7.71 -0.96
CA GLN A 339 -10.38 7.07 -2.11
C GLN A 339 -9.99 5.66 -1.70
N LEU A 340 -10.49 4.66 -2.42
CA LEU A 340 -9.95 3.31 -2.39
C LEU A 340 -9.15 3.06 -3.66
N THR A 341 -7.88 2.68 -3.54
CA THR A 341 -7.07 2.25 -4.70
C THR A 341 -7.54 0.88 -5.20
N THR A 342 -8.08 0.04 -4.31
CA THR A 342 -8.65 -1.26 -4.62
C THR A 342 -9.78 -1.56 -3.64
N SER A 343 -10.97 -1.89 -4.15
CA SER A 343 -12.11 -2.31 -3.32
C SER A 343 -11.93 -3.76 -2.84
N HIS A 344 -12.19 -4.01 -1.56
CA HIS A 344 -12.17 -5.33 -0.93
C HIS A 344 -13.54 -5.76 -0.40
N TRP A 345 -14.62 -5.27 -1.02
CA TRP A 345 -16.00 -5.50 -0.56
C TRP A 345 -16.15 -5.02 0.89
N GLY A 346 -17.08 -5.59 1.66
CA GLY A 346 -17.28 -5.22 3.06
C GLY A 346 -18.09 -3.93 3.20
N TYR A 347 -17.81 -3.16 4.25
CA TYR A 347 -18.59 -1.97 4.58
C TYR A 347 -17.77 -0.89 5.28
N PHE A 348 -18.16 0.37 5.08
CA PHE A 348 -17.71 1.46 5.94
C PHE A 348 -18.63 1.64 7.14
N GLN A 349 -18.11 2.29 8.18
CA GLN A 349 -18.84 2.89 9.29
C GLN A 349 -18.15 4.20 9.66
N PHE A 350 -18.91 5.12 10.24
CA PHE A 350 -18.39 6.39 10.70
C PHE A 350 -18.82 6.63 12.14
N ARG A 351 -17.88 7.08 12.95
CA ARG A 351 -18.09 7.35 14.37
C ARG A 351 -17.58 8.73 14.72
N LEU A 352 -18.18 9.36 15.71
CA LEU A 352 -17.78 10.66 16.20
C LEU A 352 -17.41 10.57 17.68
N CYS A 353 -16.21 10.99 18.04
CA CYS A 353 -15.82 11.22 19.42
C CYS A 353 -15.88 12.74 19.69
N ALA A 354 -16.81 13.18 20.52
CA ALA A 354 -16.89 14.56 20.98
C ALA A 354 -15.98 14.72 22.20
N LYS A 355 -14.73 15.15 21.98
CA LYS A 355 -13.79 15.32 23.10
C LYS A 355 -14.22 16.48 23.98
N ASP A 356 -14.14 16.26 25.29
CA ASP A 356 -14.12 17.34 26.27
C ASP A 356 -12.73 18.00 26.33
N ASP A 357 -12.64 19.20 26.89
CA ASP A 357 -11.40 19.99 27.05
C ASP A 357 -10.30 19.32 27.91
N GLN A 358 -10.48 18.04 28.30
CA GLN A 358 -9.46 17.22 28.93
C GLN A 358 -8.88 16.23 27.93
N ALA A 359 -7.57 16.36 27.69
CA ALA A 359 -6.76 15.65 26.69
C ALA A 359 -6.63 14.12 26.89
N SER A 360 -7.64 13.43 27.43
CA SER A 360 -7.49 12.05 27.94
C SER A 360 -8.56 11.05 27.49
N HIS A 361 -9.30 11.26 26.39
CA HIS A 361 -10.34 10.29 26.00
C HIS A 361 -10.52 10.06 24.49
N LEU A 362 -9.43 9.99 23.71
CA LEU A 362 -9.52 9.41 22.37
C LEU A 362 -9.38 7.89 22.44
N ASP A 363 -10.46 7.21 22.80
CA ASP A 363 -10.56 5.75 22.81
C ASP A 363 -11.78 5.26 22.01
N GLN A 364 -11.86 3.95 21.80
CA GLN A 364 -12.98 3.38 21.04
C GLN A 364 -14.33 3.59 21.74
N ALA A 365 -14.34 3.67 23.09
CA ALA A 365 -15.56 3.91 23.84
C ALA A 365 -16.18 5.27 23.48
N CYS A 366 -15.37 6.33 23.40
CA CYS A 366 -15.84 7.65 22.97
C CYS A 366 -16.43 7.62 21.55
N PHE A 367 -15.78 6.93 20.60
CA PHE A 367 -16.30 6.79 19.23
C PHE A 367 -17.62 6.02 19.18
N ASP A 368 -17.76 4.99 20.01
CA ASP A 368 -18.96 4.14 20.03
C ASP A 368 -20.18 4.85 20.63
N GLU A 369 -20.03 6.02 21.27
CA GLU A 369 -21.15 6.86 21.71
C GLU A 369 -21.96 7.44 20.55
N HIS A 370 -21.32 7.66 19.40
CA HIS A 370 -21.94 8.30 18.24
C HIS A 370 -21.58 7.58 16.93
N LEU A 371 -22.23 6.44 16.68
CA LEU A 371 -22.28 5.84 15.34
C LEU A 371 -23.18 6.68 14.42
N LEU A 372 -22.64 7.12 13.29
CA LEU A 372 -23.33 8.05 12.38
C LEU A 372 -24.14 7.31 11.31
N GLU A 373 -25.29 7.88 10.95
CA GLU A 373 -26.19 7.37 9.90
C GLU A 373 -26.00 8.11 8.57
N LEU A 374 -26.25 7.41 7.48
CA LEU A 374 -26.43 8.04 6.17
C LEU A 374 -27.62 9.00 6.16
N ALA A 375 -27.44 10.14 5.50
CA ALA A 375 -28.49 11.12 5.32
C ALA A 375 -29.68 10.61 4.49
N ASP A 376 -29.51 9.53 3.72
CA ASP A 376 -30.58 8.88 2.97
C ASP A 376 -31.41 7.88 3.82
N GLY A 377 -31.04 7.67 5.08
CA GLY A 377 -31.73 6.78 6.02
C GLY A 377 -31.49 5.29 5.79
N SER A 378 -30.52 4.90 4.95
CA SER A 378 -30.19 3.48 4.69
C SER A 378 -29.40 2.80 5.83
N GLY A 379 -29.07 3.54 6.89
CA GLY A 379 -28.51 3.02 8.13
C GLY A 379 -27.04 3.38 8.33
N THR A 380 -26.31 2.50 9.02
CA THR A 380 -24.94 2.75 9.52
C THR A 380 -23.88 1.82 8.92
N ASN A 381 -24.27 0.85 8.07
CA ASN A 381 -23.35 -0.05 7.38
C ASN A 381 -23.42 0.24 5.88
N PHE A 382 -22.29 0.64 5.31
CA PHE A 382 -22.22 1.23 3.99
C PHE A 382 -21.60 0.20 3.04
N PRO A 383 -22.39 -0.64 2.34
CA PRO A 383 -21.84 -1.71 1.52
C PRO A 383 -21.01 -1.13 0.37
N ILE A 384 -19.81 -1.67 0.18
CA ILE A 384 -18.93 -1.23 -0.90
C ILE A 384 -19.22 -2.05 -2.16
N PRO A 385 -19.42 -1.40 -3.32
CA PRO A 385 -19.67 -2.11 -4.57
C PRO A 385 -18.53 -3.08 -4.92
N VAL A 386 -18.92 -4.18 -5.54
CA VAL A 386 -18.05 -5.29 -5.95
C VAL A 386 -17.27 -4.88 -7.21
N ASN A 387 -15.95 -5.06 -7.20
CA ASN A 387 -15.03 -4.91 -8.35
C ASN A 387 -14.90 -3.50 -8.94
N SER A 388 -14.13 -2.63 -8.27
CA SER A 388 -13.61 -1.40 -8.87
C SER A 388 -12.08 -1.33 -8.72
N VAL A 389 -11.41 -1.01 -9.84
CA VAL A 389 -10.05 -0.46 -9.85
C VAL A 389 -10.20 1.02 -9.58
N GLU A 390 -9.47 1.54 -8.59
CA GLU A 390 -9.51 2.93 -8.08
C GLU A 390 -10.90 3.62 -8.08
N PHE A 391 -11.50 3.76 -6.91
CA PHE A 391 -12.84 4.30 -6.75
C PHE A 391 -12.89 5.35 -5.64
N TYR A 392 -13.60 6.45 -5.92
CA TYR A 392 -13.94 7.48 -4.95
C TYR A 392 -15.36 7.22 -4.43
N ALA A 393 -15.45 6.90 -3.15
CA ALA A 393 -16.71 6.71 -2.46
C ALA A 393 -17.17 8.05 -1.88
N GLU A 394 -18.32 8.55 -2.34
CA GLU A 394 -18.94 9.74 -1.79
C GLU A 394 -20.19 9.36 -0.99
N TYR A 395 -20.28 9.88 0.24
CA TYR A 395 -21.42 9.68 1.13
C TYR A 395 -21.84 10.99 1.76
N ASN A 396 -23.08 11.05 2.25
CA ASN A 396 -23.57 12.14 3.07
C ASN A 396 -23.99 11.58 4.43
N LEU A 397 -23.38 12.07 5.51
CA LEU A 397 -23.67 11.64 6.88
C LEU A 397 -24.45 12.70 7.64
N THR A 398 -25.31 12.29 8.56
CA THR A 398 -25.99 13.23 9.48
C THR A 398 -25.24 13.29 10.81
N LEU A 399 -24.78 14.48 11.20
CA LEU A 399 -24.21 14.70 12.53
C LEU A 399 -25.29 14.62 13.61
N PRO A 400 -24.98 14.16 14.84
CA PRO A 400 -25.98 14.05 15.89
C PRO A 400 -26.51 15.43 16.31
N LYS A 401 -27.83 15.53 16.49
CA LYS A 401 -28.44 16.76 17.00
C LYS A 401 -28.09 16.97 18.46
N GLY A 402 -27.71 18.19 18.82
CA GLY A 402 -27.37 18.58 20.19
C GLY A 402 -25.93 18.30 20.58
N VAL A 403 -25.15 17.62 19.74
CA VAL A 403 -23.71 17.40 19.97
C VAL A 403 -22.94 18.61 19.47
N THR A 404 -22.13 19.21 20.35
CA THR A 404 -21.21 20.30 20.02
C THR A 404 -19.85 20.03 20.63
N CYS A 405 -18.79 20.51 19.98
CA CYS A 405 -17.40 20.26 20.39
C CYS A 405 -16.46 21.26 19.71
N LYS A 406 -15.49 21.77 20.46
CA LYS A 406 -14.38 22.56 19.89
C LYS A 406 -13.38 21.69 19.14
N HIS A 407 -13.26 20.44 19.56
CA HIS A 407 -12.35 19.46 18.98
C HIS A 407 -12.99 18.08 19.01
N CYS A 408 -13.78 17.75 18.00
CA CYS A 408 -14.24 16.39 17.75
C CYS A 408 -13.23 15.62 16.89
N VAL A 409 -13.32 14.30 16.94
CA VAL A 409 -12.65 13.42 15.97
C VAL A 409 -13.70 12.58 15.26
N LEU A 410 -13.70 12.62 13.95
CA LEU A 410 -14.44 11.70 13.09
C LEU A 410 -13.55 10.49 12.79
N GLN A 411 -14.01 9.29 13.12
CA GLN A 411 -13.36 8.03 12.75
C GLN A 411 -14.08 7.43 11.55
N TRP A 412 -13.37 7.29 10.44
CA TRP A 412 -13.74 6.34 9.40
C TRP A 412 -13.28 4.95 9.83
N HIS A 413 -14.12 3.95 9.64
CA HIS A 413 -13.80 2.54 9.83
C HIS A 413 -14.21 1.75 8.59
N TYR A 414 -13.28 1.02 8.01
CA TYR A 414 -13.54 0.09 6.92
C TYR A 414 -13.31 -1.33 7.40
N ASN A 415 -14.34 -2.16 7.41
CA ASN A 415 -14.20 -3.60 7.56
C ASN A 415 -14.29 -4.23 6.17
N THR A 416 -13.16 -4.77 5.68
CA THR A 416 -13.10 -5.46 4.38
C THR A 416 -14.00 -6.71 4.35
N GLY A 417 -14.24 -7.27 3.17
CA GLY A 417 -15.12 -8.44 3.00
C GLY A 417 -14.55 -9.53 2.11
N ASN A 418 -13.29 -9.43 1.71
CA ASN A 418 -12.67 -10.31 0.72
C ASN A 418 -12.08 -11.61 1.31
N HIS A 419 -12.06 -11.77 2.64
CA HIS A 419 -11.54 -12.99 3.27
C HIS A 419 -12.66 -13.96 3.62
N TRP A 420 -12.42 -15.25 3.36
CA TRP A 420 -13.30 -16.32 3.78
C TRP A 420 -13.16 -16.58 5.28
N GLY A 421 -14.28 -16.77 5.96
CA GLY A 421 -14.32 -17.21 7.34
C GLY A 421 -15.66 -17.82 7.73
N ILE A 422 -15.79 -18.18 9.00
CA ILE A 422 -17.02 -18.78 9.55
C ILE A 422 -17.96 -17.67 10.00
N CYS A 423 -19.18 -17.69 9.50
CA CYS A 423 -20.27 -16.79 9.86
C CYS A 423 -20.88 -17.22 11.21
N GLU A 424 -21.69 -16.36 11.82
CA GLU A 424 -22.32 -16.66 13.11
C GLU A 424 -23.25 -17.89 13.08
N ASP A 425 -23.85 -18.17 11.92
CA ASP A 425 -24.70 -19.34 11.69
C ASP A 425 -23.91 -20.65 11.47
N GLY A 426 -22.57 -20.59 11.56
CA GLY A 426 -21.66 -21.72 11.36
C GLY A 426 -21.38 -22.04 9.89
N THR A 427 -21.97 -21.32 8.93
CA THR A 427 -21.63 -21.44 7.51
C THR A 427 -20.31 -20.74 7.21
N GLY A 428 -19.70 -21.05 6.07
CA GLY A 428 -18.45 -20.45 5.65
C GLY A 428 -18.62 -19.63 4.38
N ALA A 429 -18.28 -18.34 4.44
CA ALA A 429 -18.42 -17.40 3.32
C ALA A 429 -17.35 -16.31 3.35
N ASN A 430 -17.19 -15.62 2.22
CA ASN A 430 -16.39 -14.40 2.15
C ASN A 430 -17.05 -13.28 2.95
N GLY A 431 -16.24 -12.50 3.66
CA GLY A 431 -16.69 -11.42 4.53
C GLY A 431 -17.12 -11.88 5.92
N CYS A 432 -17.09 -13.20 6.18
CA CYS A 432 -17.34 -13.75 7.50
C CYS A 432 -16.06 -13.95 8.30
N GLY A 433 -16.19 -13.95 9.63
CA GLY A 433 -15.04 -14.05 10.54
C GLY A 433 -14.10 -12.84 10.46
N PRO A 434 -12.88 -12.95 11.02
CA PRO A 434 -11.93 -11.85 11.08
C PRO A 434 -11.49 -11.31 9.71
N GLN A 435 -11.81 -10.04 9.46
CA GLN A 435 -11.45 -9.29 8.26
C GLN A 435 -10.34 -8.28 8.56
N GLU A 436 -9.69 -7.78 7.51
CA GLU A 436 -8.84 -6.61 7.66
C GLU A 436 -9.67 -5.35 7.93
N ASN A 437 -9.12 -4.47 8.76
CA ASN A 437 -9.74 -3.20 9.09
C ASN A 437 -8.85 -2.03 8.70
N PHE A 438 -9.48 -0.95 8.21
CA PHE A 438 -8.87 0.36 8.11
C PHE A 438 -9.56 1.31 9.07
N ARG A 439 -8.81 2.26 9.61
CA ARG A 439 -9.35 3.38 10.38
C ARG A 439 -8.61 4.65 10.05
N ALA A 440 -9.29 5.78 10.01
CA ALA A 440 -8.64 7.07 9.91
C ALA A 440 -9.39 8.10 10.77
N CYS A 441 -8.66 9.07 11.30
CA CYS A 441 -9.19 10.10 12.18
C CYS A 441 -9.06 11.49 11.55
N SER A 442 -10.14 12.27 11.54
CA SER A 442 -10.16 13.67 11.11
C SER A 442 -10.60 14.56 12.26
N ASP A 443 -9.82 15.59 12.56
CA ASP A 443 -10.10 16.54 13.62
C ASP A 443 -11.06 17.64 13.13
N ILE A 444 -12.27 17.71 13.69
CA ILE A 444 -13.33 18.61 13.26
C ILE A 444 -13.90 19.41 14.43
N MET A 445 -14.68 20.45 14.13
CA MET A 445 -15.43 21.24 15.09
C MET A 445 -16.92 21.15 14.80
N ILE A 446 -17.75 21.04 15.83
CA ILE A 446 -19.21 21.06 15.72
C ILE A 446 -19.76 22.17 16.60
N MET A 447 -20.36 23.16 15.97
CA MET A 447 -20.93 24.34 16.62
C MET A 447 -22.42 24.15 16.90
N PRO A 448 -23.01 24.96 17.80
CA PRO A 448 -24.47 25.05 17.92
C PRO A 448 -25.16 25.33 16.59
N GLN A 449 -26.38 24.82 16.42
CA GLN A 449 -27.16 24.96 15.18
C GLN A 449 -27.41 26.43 14.80
N ASP A 450 -27.61 27.29 15.81
CA ASP A 450 -27.94 28.71 15.65
C ASP A 450 -26.70 29.61 15.50
N THR A 451 -25.49 29.04 15.38
CA THR A 451 -24.27 29.84 15.21
C THR A 451 -24.29 30.60 13.88
N GLU A 452 -24.11 31.92 13.93
CA GLU A 452 -23.91 32.76 12.73
C GLU A 452 -22.43 32.75 12.32
N PHE A 453 -22.15 32.37 11.07
CA PHE A 453 -20.79 32.44 10.52
C PHE A 453 -20.44 33.91 10.24
N ILE A 454 -19.45 34.47 10.94
CA ILE A 454 -18.93 35.80 10.61
C ILE A 454 -17.67 35.62 9.75
N ASP A 455 -17.77 35.87 8.44
CA ASP A 455 -16.61 35.94 7.54
C ASP A 455 -15.78 37.19 7.87
N ARG A 456 -14.89 37.11 8.87
CA ARG A 456 -13.95 38.20 9.19
C ARG A 456 -12.67 38.03 8.37
N ASN A 457 -12.46 38.98 7.45
CA ASN A 457 -11.29 39.15 6.56
C ASN A 457 -9.96 38.75 7.22
N PRO A 458 -9.06 37.95 6.59
CA PRO A 458 -7.84 37.42 7.22
C PRO A 458 -6.81 38.49 7.63
N ASN A 459 -7.01 39.74 7.19
CA ASN A 459 -6.10 40.85 7.47
C ASN A 459 -6.45 41.68 8.72
N SER A 460 -7.50 41.35 9.47
CA SER A 460 -7.77 42.03 10.74
C SER A 460 -6.96 41.39 11.87
N LYS A 461 -5.96 42.10 12.40
CA LYS A 461 -5.36 41.80 13.71
C LYS A 461 -6.48 41.76 14.75
N PHE A 462 -6.59 40.66 15.51
CA PHE A 462 -7.53 40.58 16.61
C PHE A 462 -6.87 41.04 17.91
N GLU A 463 -7.40 42.10 18.51
CA GLU A 463 -7.21 42.42 19.93
C GLU A 463 -8.27 41.66 20.71
N SER A 464 -7.86 40.82 21.66
CA SER A 464 -8.74 40.07 22.54
C SER A 464 -9.51 41.02 23.45
N GLY A 465 -10.73 41.39 23.06
CA GLY A 465 -11.70 42.01 23.97
C GLY A 465 -12.48 40.94 24.72
N GLU A 466 -12.37 40.94 26.05
CA GLU A 466 -13.22 40.16 26.95
C GLU A 466 -14.71 40.52 26.69
N GLY A 467 -15.53 39.54 26.26
CA GLY A 467 -16.98 39.81 26.19
C GLY A 467 -17.90 38.77 25.53
N ASP A 468 -17.49 37.98 24.55
CA ASP A 468 -18.43 37.11 23.81
C ASP A 468 -18.13 35.61 23.99
N GLU A 469 -18.77 34.98 25.00
CA GLU A 469 -18.81 33.52 25.20
C GLU A 469 -19.52 32.76 24.04
N LYS A 470 -19.96 33.45 22.99
CA LYS A 470 -20.65 32.87 21.83
C LYS A 470 -19.81 32.85 20.54
N ALA A 471 -18.60 33.40 20.55
CA ALA A 471 -17.75 33.42 19.36
C ALA A 471 -16.96 32.10 19.26
N TRP A 472 -17.33 31.24 18.32
CA TRP A 472 -16.51 30.10 17.92
C TRP A 472 -15.45 30.58 16.93
N GLU A 473 -14.17 30.50 17.30
CA GLU A 473 -13.05 30.85 16.43
C GLU A 473 -12.59 29.60 15.67
N TYR A 474 -12.50 29.71 14.34
CA TYR A 474 -12.09 28.61 13.47
C TYR A 474 -11.26 29.13 12.29
N ASP A 475 -10.36 28.31 11.76
CA ASP A 475 -9.63 28.63 10.54
C ASP A 475 -10.62 28.71 9.37
N ARG A 476 -10.59 29.79 8.60
CA ARG A 476 -11.39 29.96 7.39
C ARG A 476 -11.21 28.80 6.40
N ASN A 477 -10.03 28.17 6.37
CA ASN A 477 -9.79 26.99 5.53
C ASN A 477 -10.62 25.79 5.96
N ALA A 478 -11.05 25.71 7.23
CA ALA A 478 -11.96 24.69 7.73
C ALA A 478 -13.38 24.77 7.14
N LEU A 479 -13.71 25.82 6.38
CA LEU A 479 -14.95 25.92 5.61
C LEU A 479 -14.81 25.48 4.15
N ARG A 480 -13.59 25.19 3.67
CA ARG A 480 -13.31 24.83 2.27
C ARG A 480 -13.15 23.32 2.17
N ARG A 481 -13.81 22.67 1.19
CA ARG A 481 -13.62 21.24 0.90
C ARG A 481 -12.26 21.03 0.26
N CYS A 482 -11.56 19.97 0.68
CA CYS A 482 -10.31 19.52 0.09
C CYS A 482 -10.72 18.73 -1.13
N ASN A 483 -10.90 19.42 -2.25
CA ASN A 483 -11.41 18.81 -3.47
C ASN A 483 -10.33 17.88 -4.03
N SER A 484 -10.71 16.71 -4.58
CA SER A 484 -9.77 15.80 -5.24
C SER A 484 -8.97 16.45 -6.37
N THR A 485 -9.47 17.54 -6.96
CA THR A 485 -8.74 18.37 -7.94
C THR A 485 -7.72 19.33 -7.33
N GLU A 486 -7.87 19.67 -6.04
CA GLU A 486 -6.96 20.52 -5.27
C GLU A 486 -5.96 19.71 -4.44
N ILE A 487 -6.17 18.39 -4.36
CA ILE A 487 -5.15 17.45 -3.93
C ILE A 487 -3.93 17.61 -4.84
N VAL A 488 -2.79 17.89 -4.22
CA VAL A 488 -1.51 17.94 -4.94
C VAL A 488 -1.16 16.52 -5.37
N TRP A 489 -1.45 16.18 -6.63
CA TRP A 489 -1.07 14.93 -7.28
C TRP A 489 0.33 14.95 -7.90
N SER A 490 1.06 16.05 -7.75
CA SER A 490 2.37 16.28 -8.38
C SER A 490 3.51 15.98 -7.39
N GLU A 491 4.64 15.44 -7.80
CA GLU A 491 5.43 15.90 -8.95
C GLU A 491 5.89 14.72 -9.85
N LEU A 492 5.53 14.81 -11.14
CA LEU A 492 6.05 14.00 -12.25
C LEU A 492 7.53 14.30 -12.51
#